data_AF-A0AAU1CZJ4-F1
#
_entry.id   AF-A0AAU1CZJ4-F1
#
_cell.length_a   1.000
_cell.length_b   1.000
_cell.length_c   1.000
_cell.angle_alpha   90.00
_cell.angle_beta   90.00
_cell.angle_gamma   90.00
#
_symmetry.space_group_name_H-M   'P 1'
#
loop_
_entity.id
_entity.type
_entity.pdbx_description
1 polymer ?
#
loop_
_entity_poly.entity_id
_entity_poly.type
_entity_poly.pdbx_seq_one_letter_code
_entity_poly.pdbx_strand_id
1 'polypeptide(L)'
;MSELSVVERLYFGRDDAERDFADGLLRAGFKETAAYNAVVSGRKMLVIGRKGVGKSAICVRLALAGVHPGGTALITPDDTAGEEIRQFELTGLTGDHAKSLMWRYVFALRAAKYLVRHAAEHSGRTPASIKTLRSFLKANQELIGEDRTSNGFGQWLQGLSGSLSLEAFGVKAAADFTQTPTEGARAAHRLKILEDGVRLGFVELGCAPAHTLLLLVDQLEQVWSADLESNSLIIGLLLAARHIGSQYGNALKCALFLRSDIYDSLSFGEGDKFRSDELRIDWTESDLADLALRRAKASVDPGLTARQLWGGIFPRTVQGRHTPSYLLSRTLPRPRDVIQYLNECQSTAIGNGHHDLIHESDILVATRRFSEWKLKDLVQEYLIAHPFLERLFPLFQNTGYLVTRAALRGRVELTRDTLRREFPAYAEALTLDGIVRTLYEVGFLGVRRGNGIVYAGVPLLPVQPHEDEFHLHPCFREALGATSAAGIATYDRVVVDSIQAQTVSGNVDFTVRGATRVSRGYVLLERLQRACRAILDQTARSDGLPDEIRTEIATEVRRILDDTERAPHAEPPVAEDRIVLAAASYFNTAADRLRRDGLDGGDGPDGLSSHLREQSTRLVRAVGGGVGSSGES
;
A
#
# COMPACT_ATOMS: atom_id res chain seq x y z
N MET A 1 -11.21 -22.69 32.88
CA MET A 1 -10.94 -21.80 31.74
C MET A 1 -11.58 -22.46 30.55
N SER A 2 -12.62 -21.87 29.96
CA SER A 2 -13.18 -22.39 28.70
C SER A 2 -12.07 -22.37 27.65
N GLU A 3 -11.93 -23.46 26.89
CA GLU A 3 -11.04 -23.45 25.72
C GLU A 3 -11.52 -22.34 24.78
N LEU A 4 -10.59 -21.45 24.39
CA LEU A 4 -10.88 -20.40 23.42
C LEU A 4 -11.38 -21.03 22.13
N SER A 5 -12.40 -20.42 21.54
CA SER A 5 -12.95 -20.88 20.27
C SER A 5 -11.93 -20.79 19.14
N VAL A 6 -12.21 -21.41 17.99
CA VAL A 6 -11.28 -21.35 16.84
C VAL A 6 -11.10 -19.92 16.33
N VAL A 7 -12.15 -19.10 16.34
CA VAL A 7 -12.10 -17.69 15.93
C VAL A 7 -11.33 -16.85 16.96
N GLU A 8 -11.49 -17.13 18.26
CA GLU A 8 -10.75 -16.44 19.33
C GLU A 8 -9.26 -16.78 19.32
N ARG A 9 -8.88 -18.01 18.95
CA ARG A 9 -7.49 -18.41 18.77
C ARG A 9 -6.88 -17.87 17.48
N LEU A 10 -7.69 -17.62 16.45
CA LEU A 10 -7.21 -17.14 15.18
C LEU A 10 -6.67 -15.71 15.31
N TYR A 11 -5.36 -15.56 15.12
CA TYR A 11 -4.69 -14.26 15.16
C TYR A 11 -3.61 -14.18 14.08
N PHE A 12 -3.54 -13.07 13.34
CA PHE A 12 -2.61 -12.93 12.22
C PHE A 12 -1.34 -12.12 12.54
N GLY A 13 -1.29 -11.50 13.71
CA GLY A 13 -0.13 -10.75 14.20
C GLY A 13 -0.39 -9.27 14.38
N ARG A 14 0.65 -8.55 14.83
CA ARG A 14 0.61 -7.09 14.99
C ARG A 14 1.15 -6.35 13.76
N ASP A 15 0.80 -5.07 13.69
CA ASP A 15 1.23 -4.16 12.62
C ASP A 15 2.73 -3.81 12.67
N ASP A 16 3.26 -3.81 13.89
CA ASP A 16 4.63 -3.49 14.26
C ASP A 16 5.46 -4.78 14.36
N ALA A 17 6.55 -4.85 13.61
CA ALA A 17 7.30 -6.10 13.45
C ALA A 17 8.00 -6.51 14.75
N GLU A 18 8.48 -5.54 15.52
CA GLU A 18 9.18 -5.70 16.78
C GLU A 18 8.24 -6.30 17.83
N ARG A 19 7.03 -5.76 17.96
CA ARG A 19 6.00 -6.31 18.86
C ARG A 19 5.45 -7.65 18.37
N ASP A 20 5.16 -7.80 17.08
CA ASP A 20 4.70 -9.09 16.49
C ASP A 20 5.72 -10.21 16.69
N PHE A 21 7.00 -9.84 16.72
CA PHE A 21 8.10 -10.74 17.03
C PHE A 21 8.27 -11.04 18.51
N ALA A 22 8.09 -10.05 19.38
CA ALA A 22 8.09 -10.24 20.82
C ALA A 22 6.97 -11.22 21.25
N ASP A 23 5.80 -11.12 20.63
CA ASP A 23 4.66 -12.02 20.84
C ASP A 23 4.88 -13.43 20.22
N GLY A 24 5.97 -13.63 19.47
CA GLY A 24 6.37 -14.91 18.91
C GLY A 24 5.68 -15.32 17.60
N LEU A 25 4.57 -14.67 17.22
CA LEU A 25 3.84 -15.02 16.00
C LEU A 25 4.66 -14.73 14.73
N LEU A 26 5.42 -13.63 14.69
CA LEU A 26 6.35 -13.39 13.57
C LEU A 26 7.40 -14.49 13.48
N ARG A 27 7.90 -15.00 14.61
CA ARG A 27 8.94 -16.03 14.61
C ARG A 27 8.44 -17.35 14.03
N ALA A 28 7.22 -17.75 14.39
CA ALA A 28 6.59 -19.00 13.96
C ALA A 28 5.98 -18.90 12.54
N GLY A 29 5.40 -17.76 12.20
CA GLY A 29 4.68 -17.52 10.95
C GLY A 29 5.45 -16.71 9.90
N PHE A 30 6.77 -16.56 10.03
CA PHE A 30 7.59 -15.82 9.05
C PHE A 30 7.52 -16.49 7.67
N LYS A 31 7.35 -15.69 6.62
CA LYS A 31 7.50 -16.12 5.24
C LYS A 31 8.87 -15.67 4.72
N GLU A 32 9.72 -16.63 4.37
CA GLU A 32 11.00 -16.34 3.73
C GLU A 32 10.77 -15.83 2.31
N THR A 33 11.14 -14.58 2.06
CA THR A 33 11.01 -13.92 0.76
C THR A 33 12.32 -14.01 -0.02
N ALA A 34 12.27 -13.70 -1.32
CA ALA A 34 13.48 -13.54 -2.13
C ALA A 34 14.43 -12.48 -1.53
N ALA A 35 13.87 -11.40 -0.97
CA ALA A 35 14.62 -10.36 -0.28
C ALA A 35 15.40 -10.91 0.93
N TYR A 36 14.71 -11.65 1.80
CA TYR A 36 15.33 -12.30 2.95
C TYR A 36 16.48 -13.23 2.51
N ASN A 37 16.22 -14.12 1.55
CA ASN A 37 17.23 -15.07 1.06
C ASN A 37 18.43 -14.38 0.40
N ALA A 38 18.20 -13.26 -0.29
CA ALA A 38 19.26 -12.48 -0.91
C ALA A 38 20.17 -11.81 0.13
N VAL A 39 19.61 -11.31 1.24
CA VAL A 39 20.38 -10.74 2.35
C VAL A 39 21.11 -11.82 3.14
N VAL A 40 20.46 -12.95 3.47
CA VAL A 40 21.11 -14.09 4.17
C VAL A 40 22.32 -14.60 3.38
N SER A 41 22.19 -14.75 2.06
CA SER A 41 23.31 -15.13 1.20
C SER A 41 24.36 -14.03 1.01
N GLY A 42 24.07 -12.81 1.46
CA GLY A 42 24.89 -11.62 1.26
C GLY A 42 25.14 -11.30 -0.21
N ARG A 43 24.18 -11.61 -1.09
CA ARG A 43 24.17 -11.28 -2.53
C ARG A 43 23.62 -9.89 -2.82
N LYS A 44 22.79 -9.37 -1.93
CA LYS A 44 22.16 -8.05 -2.03
C LYS A 44 22.36 -7.31 -0.73
N MET A 45 22.81 -6.07 -0.85
CA MET A 45 23.02 -5.17 0.29
C MET A 45 21.80 -4.27 0.50
N LEU A 46 21.08 -3.90 -0.56
CA LEU A 46 20.05 -2.87 -0.47
C LEU A 46 18.67 -3.47 -0.68
N VAL A 47 17.83 -3.42 0.37
CA VAL A 47 16.45 -3.88 0.36
C VAL A 47 15.51 -2.68 0.38
N ILE A 48 14.79 -2.47 -0.71
CA ILE A 48 13.94 -1.30 -0.92
C ILE A 48 12.47 -1.69 -0.92
N GLY A 49 11.60 -0.87 -0.33
CA GLY A 49 10.16 -0.98 -0.57
C GLY A 49 9.31 -0.04 0.27
N ARG A 50 8.02 0.06 -0.04
CA ARG A 50 7.06 0.97 0.61
C ARG A 50 6.84 0.64 2.10
N LYS A 51 6.11 1.50 2.82
CA LYS A 51 5.73 1.23 4.22
C LYS A 51 4.83 -0.02 4.28
N GLY A 52 5.09 -0.92 5.23
CA GLY A 52 4.29 -2.13 5.45
C GLY A 52 4.64 -3.36 4.60
N VAL A 53 5.63 -3.28 3.69
CA VAL A 53 6.04 -4.42 2.84
C VAL A 53 6.88 -5.50 3.55
N GLY A 54 7.25 -5.28 4.82
CA GLY A 54 7.98 -6.27 5.64
C GLY A 54 9.49 -6.08 5.77
N LYS A 55 10.03 -4.88 5.50
CA LYS A 55 11.47 -4.55 5.71
C LYS A 55 11.93 -4.86 7.14
N SER A 56 11.27 -4.28 8.13
CA SER A 56 11.59 -4.49 9.55
C SER A 56 11.34 -5.93 10.00
N ALA A 57 10.37 -6.62 9.41
CA ALA A 57 10.17 -8.06 9.66
C ALA A 57 11.37 -8.91 9.20
N ILE A 58 11.95 -8.59 8.04
CA ILE A 58 13.20 -9.22 7.56
C ILE A 58 14.36 -8.86 8.50
N CYS A 59 14.48 -7.58 8.87
CA CYS A 59 15.54 -7.09 9.75
C CYS A 59 15.54 -7.81 11.12
N VAL A 60 14.40 -7.82 11.82
CA VAL A 60 14.25 -8.47 13.13
C VAL A 60 14.44 -9.99 13.02
N ARG A 61 14.00 -10.62 11.92
CA ARG A 61 14.25 -12.05 11.68
C ARG A 61 15.74 -12.35 11.52
N LEU A 62 16.46 -11.54 10.76
CA LEU A 62 17.91 -11.69 10.56
C LEU A 62 18.69 -11.46 11.85
N ALA A 63 18.23 -10.56 12.72
CA ALA A 63 18.85 -10.27 14.00
C ALA A 63 18.74 -11.42 15.02
N LEU A 64 17.96 -12.48 14.74
CA LEU A 64 17.92 -13.68 15.59
C LEU A 64 19.25 -14.43 15.57
N ALA A 65 19.72 -14.77 16.77
CA ALA A 65 20.86 -15.66 16.94
C ALA A 65 20.62 -17.00 16.20
N GLY A 66 21.62 -17.42 15.41
CA GLY A 66 21.59 -18.67 14.65
C GLY A 66 20.86 -18.62 13.31
N VAL A 67 20.24 -17.50 12.92
CA VAL A 67 19.68 -17.33 11.56
C VAL A 67 20.78 -17.01 10.56
N HIS A 68 21.65 -16.04 10.87
CA HIS A 68 22.84 -15.77 10.09
C HIS A 68 24.02 -16.60 10.64
N PRO A 69 24.90 -17.18 9.79
CA PRO A 69 26.00 -18.03 10.25
C PRO A 69 27.02 -17.31 11.16
N GLY A 70 27.22 -16.02 10.95
CA GLY A 70 27.97 -15.16 11.86
C GLY A 70 27.06 -14.18 12.60
N GLY A 71 27.64 -13.33 13.44
CA GLY A 71 26.86 -12.39 14.24
C GLY A 71 26.16 -11.31 13.43
N THR A 72 25.19 -10.66 14.09
CA THR A 72 24.46 -9.52 13.56
C THR A 72 24.57 -8.31 14.49
N ALA A 73 24.54 -7.11 13.93
CA ALA A 73 24.44 -5.88 14.70
C ALA A 73 23.44 -4.92 14.05
N LEU A 74 22.40 -4.55 14.82
CA LEU A 74 21.38 -3.61 14.38
C LEU A 74 21.84 -2.16 14.61
N ILE A 75 21.55 -1.30 13.63
CA ILE A 75 21.80 0.13 13.66
C ILE A 75 20.50 0.83 13.24
N THR A 76 19.87 1.51 14.20
CA THR A 76 18.71 2.37 13.99
C THR A 76 19.09 3.78 14.41
N PRO A 77 19.13 4.75 13.49
CA PRO A 77 19.29 6.15 13.87
C PRO A 77 18.01 6.63 14.58
N ASP A 78 18.13 7.36 15.67
CA ASP A 78 17.00 7.86 16.46
C ASP A 78 16.74 9.36 16.22
N ASP A 79 15.55 9.82 16.60
CA ASP A 79 15.13 11.22 16.43
C ASP A 79 16.01 12.21 17.21
N THR A 80 16.56 11.80 18.37
CA THR A 80 17.42 12.65 19.20
C THR A 80 18.80 12.89 18.60
N ALA A 81 19.36 11.93 17.86
CA ALA A 81 20.59 12.11 17.11
C ALA A 81 20.38 12.70 15.72
N GLY A 82 19.14 12.67 15.19
CA GLY A 82 18.83 13.06 13.82
C GLY A 82 19.30 14.48 13.45
N GLU A 83 19.11 15.46 14.34
CA GLU A 83 19.59 16.83 14.12
C GLU A 83 21.11 16.92 14.05
N GLU A 84 21.81 16.31 15.02
CA GLU A 84 23.28 16.35 15.07
C GLU A 84 23.89 15.64 13.86
N ILE A 85 23.27 14.53 13.43
CA ILE A 85 23.66 13.77 12.25
C ILE A 85 23.42 14.59 10.96
N ARG A 86 22.31 15.30 10.85
CA ARG A 86 22.00 16.15 9.69
C ARG A 86 22.99 17.30 9.55
N GLN A 87 23.32 17.96 10.67
CA GLN A 87 24.22 19.11 10.72
C GLN A 87 25.70 18.72 10.66
N PHE A 88 26.03 17.42 10.59
CA PHE A 88 27.40 16.97 10.56
C PHE A 88 28.09 17.33 9.23
N GLU A 89 29.07 18.22 9.33
CA GLU A 89 29.93 18.64 8.23
C GLU A 89 31.40 18.58 8.65
N LEU A 90 32.29 18.44 7.66
CA LEU A 90 33.73 18.48 7.87
C LEU A 90 34.33 19.41 6.84
N THR A 91 35.12 20.39 7.32
CA THR A 91 35.76 21.34 6.43
C THR A 91 36.66 20.62 5.42
N GLY A 92 36.48 20.90 4.12
CA GLY A 92 37.24 20.32 3.02
C GLY A 92 36.63 19.04 2.41
N LEU A 93 35.41 18.67 2.77
CA LEU A 93 34.63 17.60 2.15
C LEU A 93 33.22 18.09 1.76
N THR A 94 32.61 17.42 0.79
CA THR A 94 31.18 17.61 0.51
C THR A 94 30.33 16.97 1.60
N GLY A 95 29.06 17.40 1.72
CA GLY A 95 28.10 16.82 2.67
C GLY A 95 28.01 15.30 2.57
N ASP A 96 27.87 14.75 1.36
CA ASP A 96 27.82 13.29 1.12
C ASP A 96 29.06 12.56 1.66
N HIS A 97 30.25 13.10 1.42
CA HIS A 97 31.52 12.47 1.82
C HIS A 97 31.78 12.62 3.32
N ALA A 98 31.44 13.75 3.93
CA ALA A 98 31.51 13.93 5.38
C ALA A 98 30.59 12.93 6.08
N LYS A 99 29.33 12.83 5.63
CA LYS A 99 28.35 11.88 6.17
C LYS A 99 28.76 10.42 5.88
N SER A 100 29.45 10.15 4.77
CA SER A 100 30.04 8.84 4.49
C SER A 100 31.15 8.46 5.50
N LEU A 101 32.05 9.38 5.85
CA LEU A 101 33.08 9.14 6.88
C LEU A 101 32.44 8.84 8.25
N MET A 102 31.40 9.59 8.60
CA MET A 102 30.64 9.35 9.82
C MET A 102 30.06 7.93 9.84
N TRP A 103 29.34 7.51 8.78
CA TRP A 103 28.77 6.16 8.73
C TRP A 103 29.82 5.05 8.78
N ARG A 104 30.95 5.23 8.07
CA ARG A 104 32.08 4.30 8.15
C ARG A 104 32.63 4.16 9.56
N TYR A 105 32.71 5.28 10.31
CA TYR A 105 33.10 5.25 11.70
C TYR A 105 32.11 4.46 12.57
N VAL A 106 30.81 4.69 12.40
CA VAL A 106 29.76 3.91 13.10
C VAL A 106 29.91 2.41 12.81
N PHE A 107 30.13 2.04 11.54
CA PHE A 107 30.33 0.66 11.14
C PHE A 107 31.59 0.03 11.73
N ALA A 108 32.72 0.73 11.68
CA ALA A 108 33.98 0.27 12.26
C ALA A 108 33.86 0.11 13.78
N LEU A 109 33.16 1.02 14.46
CA LEU A 109 32.92 0.95 15.89
C LEU A 109 32.04 -0.24 16.28
N ARG A 110 30.96 -0.50 15.54
CA ARG A 110 30.09 -1.68 15.74
C ARG A 110 30.87 -2.98 15.52
N ALA A 111 31.70 -3.03 14.48
CA ALA A 111 32.58 -4.16 14.23
C ALA A 111 33.63 -4.35 15.34
N ALA A 112 34.23 -3.28 15.85
CA ALA A 112 35.16 -3.35 16.98
C ALA A 112 34.51 -3.92 18.25
N LYS A 113 33.31 -3.42 18.61
CA LYS A 113 32.53 -3.94 19.76
C LYS A 113 32.22 -5.42 19.58
N TYR A 114 31.79 -5.81 18.37
CA TYR A 114 31.55 -7.20 18.03
C TYR A 114 32.78 -8.08 18.21
N LEU A 115 33.93 -7.69 17.63
CA LEU A 115 35.17 -8.44 17.70
C LEU A 115 35.65 -8.66 19.14
N VAL A 116 35.53 -7.64 19.99
CA VAL A 116 35.92 -7.74 21.41
C VAL A 116 35.04 -8.72 22.19
N ARG A 117 33.72 -8.74 21.91
CA ARG A 117 32.78 -9.71 22.49
C ARG A 117 33.02 -11.12 21.95
N HIS A 118 33.08 -11.25 20.62
CA HIS A 118 33.26 -12.52 19.93
C HIS A 118 34.55 -13.23 20.36
N ALA A 119 35.66 -12.50 20.50
CA ALA A 119 36.91 -13.04 21.02
C ALA A 119 36.79 -13.56 22.46
N ALA A 120 35.99 -12.92 23.32
CA ALA A 120 35.78 -13.36 24.70
C ALA A 120 34.99 -14.69 24.77
N GLU A 121 34.09 -14.92 23.82
CA GLU A 121 33.23 -16.10 23.74
C GLU A 121 33.91 -17.29 23.04
N HIS A 122 34.80 -17.05 22.06
CA HIS A 122 35.28 -18.09 21.15
C HIS A 122 36.81 -18.30 21.14
N SER A 123 37.61 -17.47 21.82
CA SER A 123 39.07 -17.59 21.78
C SER A 123 39.70 -17.82 23.17
N GLY A 124 40.53 -18.86 23.30
CA GLY A 124 41.29 -19.13 24.53
C GLY A 124 42.43 -18.14 24.78
N ARG A 125 42.93 -17.47 23.72
CA ARG A 125 43.93 -16.39 23.81
C ARG A 125 43.47 -15.19 22.99
N THR A 126 43.19 -14.08 23.66
CA THR A 126 42.81 -12.82 23.00
C THR A 126 43.99 -12.26 22.18
N PRO A 127 43.84 -12.09 20.85
CA PRO A 127 44.87 -11.52 19.99
C PRO A 127 45.26 -10.08 20.36
N ALA A 128 46.42 -9.62 19.89
CA ALA A 128 46.93 -8.29 20.21
C ALA A 128 46.02 -7.19 19.64
N SER A 129 45.55 -7.36 18.39
CA SER A 129 44.61 -6.42 17.77
C SER A 129 43.33 -6.24 18.60
N ILE A 130 42.79 -7.33 19.16
CA ILE A 130 41.59 -7.31 20.00
C ILE A 130 41.84 -6.60 21.34
N LYS A 131 43.03 -6.77 21.93
CA LYS A 131 43.41 -6.00 23.13
C LYS A 131 43.51 -4.51 22.82
N THR A 132 44.10 -4.16 21.68
CA THR A 132 44.16 -2.78 21.19
C THR A 132 42.77 -2.19 20.97
N LEU A 133 41.88 -2.91 20.27
CA LEU A 133 40.49 -2.49 20.07
C LEU A 133 39.75 -2.33 21.40
N ARG A 134 39.95 -3.24 22.36
CA ARG A 134 39.38 -3.13 23.70
C ARG A 134 39.89 -1.87 24.43
N SER A 135 41.18 -1.59 24.38
CA SER A 135 41.75 -0.36 24.98
C SER A 135 41.23 0.90 24.30
N PHE A 136 41.13 0.90 22.97
CA PHE A 136 40.53 1.99 22.19
C PHE A 136 39.08 2.26 22.62
N LEU A 137 38.25 1.22 22.69
CA LEU A 137 36.85 1.35 23.12
C LEU A 137 36.74 1.88 24.55
N LYS A 138 37.64 1.47 25.47
CA LYS A 138 37.66 2.02 26.84
C LYS A 138 38.05 3.49 26.87
N ALA A 139 39.10 3.86 26.13
CA ALA A 139 39.62 5.23 26.10
C ALA A 139 38.59 6.23 25.56
N ASN A 140 37.71 5.77 24.66
CA ASN A 140 36.66 6.58 24.06
C ASN A 140 35.28 6.38 24.73
N GLN A 141 35.22 5.75 25.91
CA GLN A 141 33.98 5.51 26.69
C GLN A 141 32.91 4.65 25.98
N GLU A 142 33.31 3.88 24.96
CA GLU A 142 32.42 3.06 24.13
C GLU A 142 32.13 1.67 24.73
N LEU A 143 32.78 1.31 25.84
CA LEU A 143 32.70 0.02 26.51
C LEU A 143 31.73 0.00 27.71
N ILE A 144 31.22 1.15 28.15
CA ILE A 144 30.36 1.26 29.35
C ILE A 144 28.89 1.37 28.90
N GLY A 145 28.19 0.23 28.92
CA GLY A 145 26.74 0.12 28.72
C GLY A 145 26.36 -0.96 27.70
N GLU A 146 25.60 -1.96 28.13
CA GLU A 146 24.78 -2.77 27.23
C GLU A 146 23.86 -1.82 26.45
N ASP A 147 23.87 -1.94 25.12
CA ASP A 147 22.88 -1.42 24.17
C ASP A 147 22.13 -0.14 24.63
N ARG A 148 22.86 0.96 24.87
CA ARG A 148 22.25 2.29 24.86
C ARG A 148 21.89 2.64 23.43
N THR A 149 20.70 2.23 23.01
CA THR A 149 20.14 2.39 21.66
C THR A 149 19.68 3.82 21.33
N SER A 150 20.21 4.87 21.96
CA SER A 150 19.75 6.23 21.63
C SER A 150 20.80 7.34 21.80
N ASN A 151 21.46 7.45 22.95
CA ASN A 151 22.24 8.66 23.26
C ASN A 151 23.71 8.66 22.76
N GLY A 152 24.09 7.77 21.83
CA GLY A 152 25.49 7.52 21.46
C GLY A 152 26.02 8.27 20.23
N PHE A 153 25.14 8.67 19.30
CA PHE A 153 25.56 9.24 18.02
C PHE A 153 26.32 10.57 18.18
N GLY A 154 25.87 11.49 19.04
CA GLY A 154 26.59 12.75 19.28
C GLY A 154 28.02 12.57 19.78
N GLN A 155 28.25 11.56 20.63
CA GLN A 155 29.59 11.21 21.11
C GLN A 155 30.46 10.67 19.97
N TRP A 156 29.86 9.92 19.03
CA TRP A 156 30.56 9.43 17.83
C TRP A 156 30.99 10.56 16.91
N LEU A 157 30.12 11.57 16.71
CA LEU A 157 30.42 12.76 15.91
C LEU A 157 31.58 13.56 16.50
N GLN A 158 31.55 13.82 17.81
CA GLN A 158 32.63 14.53 18.50
C GLN A 158 33.97 13.78 18.40
N GLY A 159 33.93 12.44 18.54
CA GLY A 159 35.08 11.58 18.34
C GLY A 159 35.73 11.83 16.98
N LEU A 160 34.95 11.70 15.91
CA LEU A 160 35.45 11.87 14.55
C LEU A 160 36.02 13.28 14.29
N SER A 161 35.31 14.33 14.73
CA SER A 161 35.70 15.73 14.52
C SER A 161 36.95 16.15 15.29
N GLY A 162 37.24 15.55 16.46
CA GLY A 162 38.29 16.11 17.31
C GLY A 162 38.80 15.23 18.45
N SER A 163 37.90 14.54 19.13
CA SER A 163 38.17 13.99 20.47
C SER A 163 38.59 12.52 20.50
N LEU A 164 38.72 11.85 19.35
CA LEU A 164 39.07 10.43 19.30
C LEU A 164 40.49 10.15 19.81
N SER A 165 40.60 9.37 20.89
CA SER A 165 41.88 8.86 21.39
C SER A 165 42.33 7.63 20.58
N LEU A 166 43.50 7.74 19.96
CA LEU A 166 44.15 6.67 19.17
C LEU A 166 45.46 6.16 19.82
N GLU A 167 45.69 6.49 21.10
CA GLU A 167 46.90 6.08 21.82
C GLU A 167 47.05 4.55 21.90
N ALA A 168 45.92 3.83 21.94
CA ALA A 168 45.90 2.37 21.90
C ALA A 168 46.53 1.80 20.62
N PHE A 169 46.53 2.56 19.53
CA PHE A 169 47.16 2.23 18.25
C PHE A 169 48.58 2.81 18.13
N GLY A 170 49.14 3.41 19.19
CA GLY A 170 50.47 3.99 19.20
C GLY A 170 50.55 5.42 18.62
N VAL A 171 49.41 6.08 18.40
CA VAL A 171 49.34 7.41 17.79
C VAL A 171 49.09 8.47 18.87
N LYS A 172 49.94 9.50 18.96
CA LYS A 172 49.78 10.59 19.93
C LYS A 172 48.98 11.74 19.29
N ALA A 173 47.75 11.92 19.74
CA ALA A 173 46.66 12.64 19.05
C ALA A 173 46.96 14.08 18.60
N ALA A 174 47.90 14.79 19.22
CA ALA A 174 48.20 16.20 18.91
C ALA A 174 49.36 16.40 17.93
N ALA A 175 50.38 15.54 17.87
CA ALA A 175 51.57 15.80 17.05
C ALA A 175 51.39 15.28 15.61
N ASP A 176 50.86 14.06 15.46
CA ASP A 176 50.86 13.35 14.17
C ASP A 176 49.88 13.91 13.13
N PHE A 177 48.84 14.64 13.55
CA PHE A 177 47.79 15.14 12.65
C PHE A 177 47.89 16.63 12.31
N THR A 178 48.81 17.37 12.96
CA THR A 178 48.99 18.82 12.75
C THR A 178 49.37 19.18 11.32
N GLN A 179 50.05 18.28 10.61
CA GLN A 179 50.47 18.49 9.22
C GLN A 179 49.34 18.25 8.19
N THR A 180 48.20 17.70 8.61
CA THR A 180 47.06 17.48 7.70
C THR A 180 46.22 18.76 7.61
N PRO A 181 46.00 19.32 6.41
CA PRO A 181 45.53 20.70 6.26
C PRO A 181 44.04 20.90 6.55
N THR A 182 43.19 19.90 6.27
CA THR A 182 41.74 20.02 6.44
C THR A 182 41.21 19.10 7.53
N GLU A 183 40.10 19.50 8.14
CA GLU A 183 39.38 18.71 9.15
C GLU A 183 38.95 17.36 8.58
N GLY A 184 38.39 17.35 7.36
CA GLY A 184 37.97 16.13 6.68
C GLY A 184 39.11 15.14 6.44
N ALA A 185 40.30 15.63 6.07
CA ALA A 185 41.46 14.75 5.87
C ALA A 185 41.98 14.17 7.21
N ARG A 186 41.92 14.94 8.31
CA ARG A 186 42.26 14.44 9.65
C ARG A 186 41.28 13.36 10.09
N ALA A 187 39.99 13.61 9.93
CA ALA A 187 38.93 12.64 10.25
C ALA A 187 39.11 11.34 9.45
N ALA A 188 39.37 11.44 8.14
CA ALA A 188 39.64 10.28 7.29
C ALA A 188 40.88 9.48 7.73
N HIS A 189 41.97 10.16 8.12
CA HIS A 189 43.17 9.49 8.62
C HIS A 189 42.92 8.76 9.94
N ARG A 190 42.21 9.39 10.88
CA ARG A 190 41.81 8.77 12.16
C ARG A 190 40.94 7.53 11.95
N LEU A 191 39.94 7.65 11.08
CA LEU A 191 39.07 6.54 10.72
C LEU A 191 39.85 5.37 10.12
N LYS A 192 40.79 5.65 9.21
CA LYS A 192 41.60 4.62 8.57
C LYS A 192 42.36 3.76 9.58
N ILE A 193 42.93 4.37 10.63
CA ILE A 193 43.62 3.65 11.70
C ILE A 193 42.68 2.67 12.42
N LEU A 194 41.46 3.10 12.73
CA LEU A 194 40.45 2.24 13.33
C LEU A 194 40.02 1.11 12.38
N GLU A 195 39.72 1.43 11.12
CA GLU A 195 39.33 0.44 10.10
C GLU A 195 40.43 -0.62 9.90
N ASP A 196 41.70 -0.21 9.86
CA ASP A 196 42.84 -1.12 9.75
C ASP A 196 42.96 -2.03 10.98
N GLY A 197 42.74 -1.48 12.18
CA GLY A 197 42.69 -2.26 13.42
C GLY A 197 41.55 -3.29 13.46
N VAL A 198 40.36 -2.90 13.00
CA VAL A 198 39.19 -3.79 12.89
C VAL A 198 39.44 -4.89 11.86
N ARG A 199 39.98 -4.54 10.69
CA ARG A 199 40.36 -5.50 9.65
C ARG A 199 41.36 -6.52 10.18
N LEU A 200 42.40 -6.06 10.87
CA LEU A 200 43.38 -6.95 11.50
C LEU A 200 42.72 -7.88 12.52
N GLY A 201 41.78 -7.37 13.33
CA GLY A 201 41.01 -8.18 14.28
C GLY A 201 40.21 -9.31 13.62
N PHE A 202 39.52 -9.03 12.50
CA PHE A 202 38.83 -10.06 11.72
C PHE A 202 39.78 -11.11 11.15
N VAL A 203 40.97 -10.70 10.69
CA VAL A 203 42.01 -11.60 10.16
C VAL A 203 42.58 -12.49 11.26
N GLU A 204 42.96 -11.93 12.41
CA GLU A 204 43.56 -12.68 13.53
C GLU A 204 42.58 -13.67 14.17
N LEU A 205 41.27 -13.37 14.15
CA LEU A 205 40.23 -14.30 14.61
C LEU A 205 39.76 -15.29 13.53
N GLY A 206 40.27 -15.19 12.29
CA GLY A 206 39.89 -16.09 11.20
C GLY A 206 38.41 -16.05 10.83
N CYS A 207 37.77 -14.89 10.95
CA CYS A 207 36.32 -14.78 10.77
C CYS A 207 35.87 -15.07 9.34
N ALA A 208 36.57 -14.57 8.31
CA ALA A 208 36.19 -14.85 6.92
C ALA A 208 36.82 -16.15 6.39
N PRO A 209 36.11 -16.96 5.56
CA PRO A 209 34.72 -16.79 5.10
C PRO A 209 33.67 -17.47 6.00
N ALA A 210 34.08 -18.17 7.06
CA ALA A 210 33.20 -19.03 7.85
C ALA A 210 32.19 -18.27 8.73
N HIS A 211 32.50 -17.02 9.07
CA HIS A 211 31.85 -16.24 10.12
C HIS A 211 31.86 -14.75 9.76
N THR A 212 30.88 -14.34 8.95
CA THR A 212 30.68 -12.95 8.53
C THR A 212 29.85 -12.19 9.57
N LEU A 213 30.29 -11.00 10.00
CA LEU A 213 29.42 -10.07 10.73
C LEU A 213 28.49 -9.37 9.72
N LEU A 214 27.19 -9.36 10.00
CA LEU A 214 26.19 -8.63 9.21
C LEU A 214 25.67 -7.41 9.98
N LEU A 215 25.95 -6.22 9.47
CA LEU A 215 25.34 -4.98 9.95
C LEU A 215 23.96 -4.82 9.31
N LEU A 216 22.94 -4.56 10.11
CA LEU A 216 21.57 -4.30 9.66
C LEU A 216 21.24 -2.84 9.94
N VAL A 217 20.88 -2.07 8.91
CA VAL A 217 20.49 -0.65 9.07
C VAL A 217 19.04 -0.49 8.63
N ASP A 218 18.17 -0.09 9.56
CA ASP A 218 16.73 0.08 9.32
C ASP A 218 16.23 1.39 9.97
N GLN A 219 14.96 1.74 9.73
CA GLN A 219 14.28 2.92 10.30
C GLN A 219 14.89 4.27 9.90
N LEU A 220 15.50 4.34 8.71
CA LEU A 220 16.13 5.56 8.18
C LEU A 220 15.13 6.69 7.89
N GLU A 221 13.84 6.36 7.78
CA GLU A 221 12.77 7.35 7.67
C GLU A 221 12.62 8.26 8.90
N GLN A 222 13.13 7.87 10.07
CA GLN A 222 13.07 8.69 11.30
C GLN A 222 13.95 9.94 11.19
N VAL A 223 15.08 9.83 10.49
CA VAL A 223 16.04 10.93 10.34
C VAL A 223 15.95 11.65 9.00
N TRP A 224 14.99 11.27 8.14
CA TRP A 224 14.81 11.83 6.80
C TRP A 224 13.62 12.79 6.69
N SER A 225 13.87 13.97 6.12
CA SER A 225 12.88 15.07 6.03
C SER A 225 12.76 15.67 4.62
N ALA A 226 13.16 14.93 3.57
CA ALA A 226 13.08 15.33 2.16
C ALA A 226 13.83 16.63 1.81
N ASP A 227 14.86 16.96 2.59
CA ASP A 227 15.76 18.10 2.38
C ASP A 227 17.15 17.63 1.91
N LEU A 228 17.99 18.57 1.47
CA LEU A 228 19.33 18.26 0.94
C LEU A 228 20.24 17.61 1.98
N GLU A 229 20.14 17.97 3.26
CA GLU A 229 21.00 17.44 4.31
C GLU A 229 20.64 16.00 4.65
N SER A 230 19.34 15.72 4.80
CA SER A 230 18.87 14.35 4.98
C SER A 230 19.08 13.47 3.75
N ASN A 231 19.01 14.01 2.53
CA ASN A 231 19.41 13.27 1.33
C ASN A 231 20.91 12.93 1.35
N SER A 232 21.76 13.90 1.69
CA SER A 232 23.20 13.70 1.82
C SER A 232 23.54 12.64 2.88
N LEU A 233 22.72 12.52 3.93
CA LEU A 233 22.86 11.50 4.96
C LEU A 233 22.66 10.08 4.43
N ILE A 234 21.59 9.88 3.66
CA ILE A 234 21.31 8.58 3.05
C ILE A 234 22.33 8.27 1.95
N ILE A 235 22.74 9.27 1.16
CA ILE A 235 23.81 9.10 0.15
C ILE A 235 25.12 8.69 0.83
N GLY A 236 25.53 9.39 1.91
CA GLY A 236 26.70 9.05 2.69
C GLY A 236 26.66 7.62 3.25
N LEU A 237 25.49 7.16 3.70
CA LEU A 237 25.26 5.79 4.17
C LEU A 237 25.48 4.77 3.05
N LEU A 238 24.91 5.01 1.86
CA LEU A 238 25.07 4.15 0.69
C LEU A 238 26.55 4.03 0.30
N LEU A 239 27.26 5.16 0.24
CA LEU A 239 28.71 5.19 -0.05
C LEU A 239 29.51 4.43 1.02
N ALA A 240 29.19 4.60 2.29
CA ALA A 240 29.84 3.90 3.40
C ALA A 240 29.60 2.39 3.38
N ALA A 241 28.38 1.96 3.07
CA ALA A 241 28.02 0.54 3.00
C ALA A 241 28.75 -0.16 1.84
N ARG A 242 28.92 0.52 0.70
CA ARG A 242 29.74 0.01 -0.40
C ARG A 242 31.24 -0.04 -0.04
N HIS A 243 31.73 0.92 0.76
CA HIS A 243 33.11 0.92 1.23
C HIS A 243 33.43 -0.32 2.09
N ILE A 244 32.49 -0.81 2.91
CA ILE A 244 32.66 -2.01 3.74
C ILE A 244 33.18 -3.20 2.93
N GLY A 245 32.57 -3.49 1.79
CA GLY A 245 32.93 -4.64 0.96
C GLY A 245 34.38 -4.58 0.48
N SER A 246 34.88 -3.37 0.19
CA SER A 246 36.28 -3.17 -0.21
C SER A 246 37.28 -3.25 0.95
N GLN A 247 36.89 -2.82 2.16
CA GLN A 247 37.78 -2.81 3.32
C GLN A 247 37.88 -4.20 3.97
N TYR A 248 36.73 -4.81 4.24
CA TYR A 248 36.64 -5.99 5.11
C TYR A 248 36.40 -7.29 4.34
N GLY A 249 36.23 -7.23 3.01
CA GLY A 249 35.93 -8.39 2.18
C GLY A 249 34.68 -9.12 2.66
N ASN A 250 34.79 -10.43 2.89
CA ASN A 250 33.69 -11.26 3.39
C ASN A 250 33.60 -11.32 4.92
N ALA A 251 34.45 -10.60 5.67
CA ALA A 251 34.40 -10.61 7.14
C ALA A 251 33.26 -9.73 7.68
N LEU A 252 32.90 -8.68 6.96
CA LEU A 252 31.84 -7.74 7.32
C LEU A 252 30.97 -7.46 6.09
N LYS A 253 29.66 -7.58 6.26
CA LYS A 253 28.66 -7.18 5.27
C LYS A 253 27.68 -6.20 5.91
N CYS A 254 26.99 -5.43 5.06
CA CYS A 254 25.95 -4.53 5.46
C CYS A 254 24.67 -4.87 4.69
N ALA A 255 23.51 -4.74 5.34
CA ALA A 255 22.22 -4.76 4.69
C ALA A 255 21.46 -3.49 5.10
N LEU A 256 21.03 -2.73 4.10
CA LEU A 256 20.31 -1.48 4.24
C LEU A 256 18.84 -1.71 3.88
N PHE A 257 17.95 -1.30 4.77
CA PHE A 257 16.50 -1.32 4.54
C PHE A 257 16.01 0.10 4.29
N LEU A 258 15.63 0.39 3.05
CA LEU A 258 15.20 1.74 2.63
C LEU A 258 13.75 1.78 2.17
N ARG A 259 13.08 2.87 2.50
CA ARG A 259 11.79 3.20 1.89
C ARG A 259 12.00 3.59 0.43
N SER A 260 11.09 3.16 -0.45
CA SER A 260 11.25 3.38 -1.89
C SER A 260 11.23 4.85 -2.28
N ASP A 261 10.33 5.64 -1.71
CA ASP A 261 10.25 7.08 -1.97
C ASP A 261 11.49 7.85 -1.49
N ILE A 262 12.09 7.45 -0.37
CA ILE A 262 13.38 8.00 0.08
C ILE A 262 14.44 7.72 -0.98
N TYR A 263 14.65 6.45 -1.35
CA TYR A 263 15.68 6.06 -2.31
C TYR A 263 15.46 6.66 -3.70
N ASP A 264 14.22 6.66 -4.18
CA ASP A 264 13.84 7.15 -5.51
C ASP A 264 13.94 8.69 -5.62
N SER A 265 13.95 9.41 -4.49
CA SER A 265 14.18 10.86 -4.44
C SER A 265 15.66 11.26 -4.50
N LEU A 266 16.58 10.32 -4.27
CA LEU A 266 18.02 10.61 -4.23
C LEU A 266 18.58 10.78 -5.64
N SER A 267 19.43 11.80 -5.81
CA SER A 267 20.21 12.00 -7.03
C SER A 267 21.67 12.20 -6.67
N PHE A 268 22.54 11.27 -7.09
CA PHE A 268 23.98 11.30 -6.80
C PHE A 268 24.78 10.54 -7.86
N GLY A 269 26.01 10.99 -8.11
CA GLY A 269 26.83 10.57 -9.25
C GLY A 269 27.25 9.09 -9.28
N GLU A 270 27.12 8.37 -8.16
CA GLU A 270 27.47 6.94 -8.07
C GLU A 270 26.24 6.01 -7.96
N GLY A 271 25.02 6.52 -8.16
CA GLY A 271 23.79 5.75 -7.97
C GLY A 271 23.66 4.54 -8.91
N ASP A 272 24.20 4.62 -10.12
CA ASP A 272 24.22 3.52 -11.10
C ASP A 272 24.98 2.28 -10.60
N LYS A 273 25.98 2.47 -9.73
CA LYS A 273 26.79 1.39 -9.15
C LYS A 273 26.03 0.53 -8.15
N PHE A 274 24.87 0.96 -7.67
CA PHE A 274 24.05 0.23 -6.70
C PHE A 274 23.01 -0.70 -7.35
N ARG A 275 22.80 -0.60 -8.67
CA ARG A 275 21.80 -1.39 -9.40
C ARG A 275 21.97 -2.91 -9.25
N SER A 276 23.21 -3.37 -9.12
CA SER A 276 23.48 -4.81 -8.91
C SER A 276 23.27 -5.25 -7.46
N ASP A 277 23.27 -4.32 -6.51
CA ASP A 277 23.15 -4.58 -5.06
C ASP A 277 21.73 -4.34 -4.52
N GLU A 278 20.87 -3.69 -5.31
CA GLU A 278 19.48 -3.44 -4.95
C GLU A 278 18.55 -4.63 -5.19
N LEU A 279 17.56 -4.76 -4.31
CA LEU A 279 16.43 -5.64 -4.42
C LEU A 279 15.20 -4.91 -3.89
N ARG A 280 14.17 -4.81 -4.71
CA ARG A 280 12.89 -4.23 -4.30
C ARG A 280 11.93 -5.33 -3.87
N ILE A 281 11.32 -5.16 -2.70
CA ILE A 281 10.33 -6.09 -2.18
C ILE A 281 9.02 -5.89 -2.95
N ASP A 282 8.53 -6.98 -3.52
CA ASP A 282 7.21 -7.06 -4.14
C ASP A 282 6.45 -8.27 -3.59
N TRP A 283 5.12 -8.17 -3.57
CA TRP A 283 4.22 -9.19 -3.01
C TRP A 283 3.13 -9.54 -4.00
N THR A 284 3.11 -10.80 -4.43
CA THR A 284 2.01 -11.33 -5.22
C THR A 284 0.82 -11.70 -4.34
N GLU A 285 -0.39 -11.79 -4.92
CA GLU A 285 -1.56 -12.31 -4.19
C GLU A 285 -1.30 -13.71 -3.62
N SER A 286 -0.59 -14.57 -4.35
CA SER A 286 -0.20 -15.90 -3.87
C SER A 286 0.73 -15.82 -2.66
N ASP A 287 1.66 -14.87 -2.64
CA ASP A 287 2.56 -14.68 -1.51
C ASP A 287 1.83 -14.22 -0.26
N LEU A 288 0.86 -13.33 -0.42
CA LEU A 288 0.00 -12.82 0.66
C LEU A 288 -0.97 -13.89 1.17
N ALA A 289 -1.50 -14.74 0.29
CA ALA A 289 -2.32 -15.90 0.69
C ALA A 289 -1.50 -16.91 1.51
N ASP A 290 -0.26 -17.20 1.11
CA ASP A 290 0.67 -18.06 1.87
C ASP A 290 1.05 -17.43 3.21
N LEU A 291 1.29 -16.12 3.26
CA LEU A 291 1.50 -15.38 4.51
C LEU A 291 0.31 -15.57 5.46
N ALA A 292 -0.92 -15.32 4.98
CA ALA A 292 -2.13 -15.48 5.79
C ALA A 292 -2.25 -16.90 6.36
N LEU A 293 -1.98 -17.92 5.54
CA LEU A 293 -1.99 -19.32 5.98
C LEU A 293 -0.92 -19.61 7.04
N ARG A 294 0.32 -19.13 6.86
CA ARG A 294 1.41 -19.32 7.83
C ARG A 294 1.08 -18.68 9.17
N ARG A 295 0.48 -17.49 9.17
CA ARG A 295 0.04 -16.81 10.39
C ARG A 295 -1.09 -17.55 11.09
N ALA A 296 -2.09 -18.01 10.34
CA ALA A 296 -3.17 -18.83 10.90
C ALA A 296 -2.68 -20.17 11.47
N LYS A 297 -1.71 -20.82 10.82
CA LYS A 297 -1.05 -22.03 11.36
C LYS A 297 -0.33 -21.76 12.67
N ALA A 298 0.35 -20.63 12.78
CA ALA A 298 1.10 -20.25 13.96
C ALA A 298 0.19 -19.92 15.16
N SER A 299 -1.03 -19.44 14.93
CA SER A 299 -1.98 -19.09 16.01
C SER A 299 -2.98 -20.19 16.35
N VAL A 300 -3.45 -20.97 15.38
CA VAL A 300 -4.52 -21.96 15.59
C VAL A 300 -3.98 -23.37 15.71
N ASP A 301 -3.32 -23.86 14.66
CA ASP A 301 -2.83 -25.24 14.54
C ASP A 301 -1.78 -25.34 13.41
N PRO A 302 -0.56 -25.86 13.67
CA PRO A 302 0.45 -26.11 12.63
C PRO A 302 -0.05 -26.99 11.46
N GLY A 303 -1.03 -27.86 11.72
CA GLY A 303 -1.65 -28.73 10.72
C GLY A 303 -2.69 -28.06 9.81
N LEU A 304 -3.08 -26.81 10.07
CA LEU A 304 -4.16 -26.12 9.36
C LEU A 304 -3.88 -26.00 7.84
N THR A 305 -4.81 -26.43 7.01
CA THR A 305 -4.72 -26.31 5.55
C THR A 305 -5.43 -25.07 5.02
N ALA A 306 -5.07 -24.62 3.81
CA ALA A 306 -5.76 -23.51 3.14
C ALA A 306 -7.28 -23.77 2.99
N ARG A 307 -7.68 -25.03 2.75
CA ARG A 307 -9.10 -25.41 2.62
C ARG A 307 -9.85 -25.28 3.94
N GLN A 308 -9.21 -25.60 5.06
CA GLN A 308 -9.79 -25.44 6.40
C GLN A 308 -9.87 -23.96 6.78
N LEU A 309 -8.84 -23.17 6.45
CA LEU A 309 -8.88 -21.73 6.67
C LEU A 309 -10.01 -21.08 5.86
N TRP A 310 -10.04 -21.26 4.54
CA TRP A 310 -10.96 -20.59 3.61
C TRP A 310 -12.27 -21.35 3.34
N GLY A 311 -12.71 -22.17 4.28
CA GLY A 311 -13.93 -22.95 4.13
C GLY A 311 -14.41 -23.64 5.41
N GLY A 312 -13.61 -23.58 6.47
CA GLY A 312 -14.00 -23.94 7.84
C GLY A 312 -14.05 -22.72 8.74
N ILE A 313 -12.95 -21.95 8.83
CA ILE A 313 -12.90 -20.75 9.70
C ILE A 313 -13.48 -19.51 9.02
N PHE A 314 -13.13 -19.28 7.75
CA PHE A 314 -13.75 -18.30 6.86
C PHE A 314 -14.78 -18.99 5.95
N PRO A 315 -15.78 -18.26 5.42
CA PRO A 315 -16.69 -18.83 4.42
C PRO A 315 -15.92 -19.13 3.14
N ARG A 316 -16.45 -20.03 2.30
CA ARG A 316 -15.83 -20.36 1.00
C ARG A 316 -15.85 -19.21 0.01
N THR A 317 -16.93 -18.44 0.06
CA THR A 317 -17.17 -17.33 -0.85
C THR A 317 -17.72 -16.12 -0.10
N VAL A 318 -17.39 -14.94 -0.60
CA VAL A 318 -17.97 -13.65 -0.22
C VAL A 318 -18.41 -12.95 -1.50
N GLN A 319 -19.68 -12.58 -1.57
CA GLN A 319 -20.33 -12.03 -2.77
C GLN A 319 -20.07 -12.88 -4.02
N GLY A 320 -20.18 -14.20 -3.88
CA GLY A 320 -19.94 -15.17 -4.96
C GLY A 320 -18.47 -15.33 -5.40
N ARG A 321 -17.51 -14.60 -4.80
CA ARG A 321 -16.08 -14.72 -5.09
C ARG A 321 -15.40 -15.57 -4.02
N HIS A 322 -14.40 -16.37 -4.40
CA HIS A 322 -13.59 -17.11 -3.43
C HIS A 322 -12.95 -16.16 -2.41
N THR A 323 -13.06 -16.49 -1.11
CA THR A 323 -12.77 -15.57 -0.01
C THR A 323 -11.36 -14.96 -0.05
N PRO A 324 -10.26 -15.71 -0.26
CA PRO A 324 -8.94 -15.14 -0.49
C PRO A 324 -8.91 -14.07 -1.58
N SER A 325 -9.51 -14.34 -2.73
CA SER A 325 -9.53 -13.40 -3.86
C SER A 325 -10.37 -12.16 -3.54
N TYR A 326 -11.46 -12.32 -2.79
CA TYR A 326 -12.27 -11.20 -2.30
C TYR A 326 -11.48 -10.28 -1.37
N LEU A 327 -10.78 -10.86 -0.40
CA LEU A 327 -10.04 -10.13 0.62
C LEU A 327 -8.78 -9.48 0.05
N LEU A 328 -7.93 -10.26 -0.64
CA LEU A 328 -6.63 -9.80 -1.13
C LEU A 328 -6.75 -8.69 -2.20
N SER A 329 -7.75 -8.79 -3.09
CA SER A 329 -8.00 -7.71 -4.07
C SER A 329 -8.41 -6.38 -3.42
N ARG A 330 -8.84 -6.40 -2.15
CA ARG A 330 -9.19 -5.22 -1.35
C ARG A 330 -8.09 -4.80 -0.39
N THR A 331 -6.89 -5.36 -0.50
CA THR A 331 -5.70 -4.90 0.24
C THR A 331 -4.71 -4.27 -0.73
N LEU A 332 -3.93 -3.28 -0.29
CA LEU A 332 -2.71 -2.94 -1.04
C LEU A 332 -1.75 -4.14 -0.92
N PRO A 333 -0.88 -4.40 -1.91
CA PRO A 333 -0.03 -5.59 -1.95
C PRO A 333 1.12 -5.52 -0.93
N ARG A 334 0.79 -5.57 0.37
CA ARG A 334 1.73 -5.52 1.48
C ARG A 334 1.24 -6.36 2.68
N PRO A 335 2.12 -7.13 3.33
CA PRO A 335 1.82 -7.99 4.47
C PRO A 335 0.97 -7.34 5.57
N ARG A 336 1.32 -6.11 5.94
CA ARG A 336 0.65 -5.38 7.02
C ARG A 336 -0.85 -5.23 6.76
N ASP A 337 -1.23 -4.84 5.55
CA ASP A 337 -2.62 -4.59 5.21
C ASP A 337 -3.45 -5.88 5.22
N VAL A 338 -2.87 -7.00 4.79
CA VAL A 338 -3.53 -8.31 4.85
C VAL A 338 -3.72 -8.76 6.29
N ILE A 339 -2.69 -8.65 7.14
CA ILE A 339 -2.78 -9.00 8.56
C ILE A 339 -3.86 -8.16 9.25
N GLN A 340 -3.84 -6.85 9.04
CA GLN A 340 -4.83 -5.92 9.59
C GLN A 340 -6.25 -6.26 9.16
N TYR A 341 -6.46 -6.54 7.86
CA TYR A 341 -7.79 -6.84 7.35
C TYR A 341 -8.35 -8.16 7.92
N LEU A 342 -7.50 -9.19 8.00
CA LEU A 342 -7.89 -10.49 8.55
C LEU A 342 -8.17 -10.41 10.06
N ASN A 343 -7.38 -9.62 10.80
CA ASN A 343 -7.66 -9.33 12.21
C ASN A 343 -8.98 -8.57 12.40
N GLU A 344 -9.31 -7.61 11.52
CA GLU A 344 -10.61 -6.90 11.57
C GLU A 344 -11.79 -7.84 11.30
N CYS A 345 -11.65 -8.78 10.36
CA CYS A 345 -12.66 -9.82 10.12
C CYS A 345 -12.90 -10.67 11.39
N GLN A 346 -11.82 -11.09 12.05
CA GLN A 346 -11.88 -11.87 13.28
C GLN A 346 -12.49 -11.05 14.44
N SER A 347 -12.05 -9.80 14.62
CA SER A 347 -12.53 -8.93 15.69
C SER A 347 -14.01 -8.60 15.51
N THR A 348 -14.45 -8.43 14.27
CA THR A 348 -15.87 -8.23 13.93
C THR A 348 -16.70 -9.47 14.24
N ALA A 349 -16.23 -10.66 13.88
CA ALA A 349 -16.92 -11.91 14.18
C ALA A 349 -17.08 -12.13 15.69
N ILE A 350 -16.01 -11.92 16.48
CA ILE A 350 -16.07 -11.99 17.95
C ILE A 350 -17.05 -10.98 18.51
N GLY A 351 -17.02 -9.73 18.03
CA GLY A 351 -17.95 -8.69 18.47
C GLY A 351 -19.42 -9.01 18.17
N ASN A 352 -19.70 -9.80 17.14
CA ASN A 352 -21.03 -10.28 16.77
C ASN A 352 -21.42 -11.60 17.48
N GLY A 353 -20.56 -12.16 18.33
CA GLY A 353 -20.79 -13.43 19.02
C GLY A 353 -20.59 -14.67 18.12
N HIS A 354 -19.91 -14.52 16.97
CA HIS A 354 -19.59 -15.62 16.07
C HIS A 354 -18.23 -16.23 16.46
N HIS A 355 -18.27 -17.24 17.33
CA HIS A 355 -17.06 -17.87 17.89
C HIS A 355 -16.58 -19.10 17.10
N ASP A 356 -17.45 -19.75 16.33
CA ASP A 356 -17.13 -21.00 15.62
C ASP A 356 -16.63 -20.78 14.19
N LEU A 357 -17.13 -19.72 13.53
CA LEU A 357 -16.74 -19.36 12.16
C LEU A 357 -16.96 -17.86 11.93
N ILE A 358 -16.17 -17.28 11.02
CA ILE A 358 -16.37 -15.92 10.53
C ILE A 358 -17.43 -15.98 9.43
N HIS A 359 -18.51 -15.22 9.57
CA HIS A 359 -19.59 -15.19 8.58
C HIS A 359 -19.30 -14.18 7.46
N GLU A 360 -19.97 -14.36 6.32
CA GLU A 360 -19.92 -13.40 5.22
C GLU A 360 -20.30 -11.99 5.67
N SER A 361 -21.31 -11.84 6.53
CA SER A 361 -21.73 -10.56 7.11
C SER A 361 -20.62 -9.87 7.90
N ASP A 362 -19.80 -10.63 8.63
CA ASP A 362 -18.69 -10.08 9.41
C ASP A 362 -17.61 -9.52 8.49
N ILE A 363 -17.32 -10.25 7.40
CA ILE A 363 -16.36 -9.82 6.38
C ILE A 363 -16.84 -8.54 5.71
N LEU A 364 -18.12 -8.42 5.36
CA LEU A 364 -18.65 -7.20 4.73
C LEU A 364 -18.55 -5.99 5.65
N VAL A 365 -18.85 -6.13 6.95
CA VAL A 365 -18.67 -5.07 7.95
C VAL A 365 -17.19 -4.71 8.11
N ALA A 366 -16.32 -5.71 8.24
CA ALA A 366 -14.88 -5.54 8.32
C ALA A 366 -14.31 -4.86 7.06
N THR A 367 -14.83 -5.19 5.87
CA THR A 367 -14.42 -4.60 4.59
C THR A 367 -14.62 -3.08 4.63
N ARG A 368 -15.79 -2.64 5.08
CA ARG A 368 -16.11 -1.21 5.16
C ARG A 368 -15.20 -0.49 6.16
N ARG A 369 -15.05 -1.03 7.37
CA ARG A 369 -14.18 -0.44 8.41
C ARG A 369 -12.72 -0.38 7.97
N PHE A 370 -12.23 -1.47 7.37
CA PHE A 370 -10.89 -1.55 6.82
C PHE A 370 -10.68 -0.50 5.72
N SER A 371 -11.63 -0.37 4.79
CA SER A 371 -11.58 0.63 3.72
C SER A 371 -11.50 2.06 4.28
N GLU A 372 -12.35 2.39 5.26
CA GLU A 372 -12.38 3.72 5.90
C GLU A 372 -11.07 4.02 6.64
N TRP A 373 -10.51 3.03 7.33
CA TRP A 373 -9.23 3.15 7.99
C TRP A 373 -8.08 3.32 6.98
N LYS A 374 -8.03 2.52 5.91
CA LYS A 374 -6.99 2.60 4.88
C LYS A 374 -6.97 3.94 4.16
N LEU A 375 -8.13 4.57 3.98
CA LEU A 375 -8.22 5.90 3.40
C LEU A 375 -7.51 6.95 4.28
N LYS A 376 -7.67 6.85 5.61
CA LYS A 376 -6.96 7.71 6.58
C LYS A 376 -5.47 7.40 6.62
N ASP A 377 -5.10 6.13 6.63
CA ASP A 377 -3.69 5.70 6.58
C ASP A 377 -2.97 6.26 5.34
N LEU A 378 -3.64 6.26 4.18
CA LEU A 378 -3.09 6.79 2.94
C LEU A 378 -2.80 8.29 3.06
N VAL A 379 -3.70 9.07 3.65
CA VAL A 379 -3.49 10.51 3.89
C VAL A 379 -2.29 10.72 4.82
N GLN A 380 -2.22 9.98 5.93
CA GLN A 380 -1.11 10.11 6.88
C GLN A 380 0.23 9.69 6.27
N GLU A 381 0.26 8.64 5.44
CA GLU A 381 1.49 8.17 4.78
C GLU A 381 2.07 9.21 3.80
N TYR A 382 1.21 10.01 3.16
CA TYR A 382 1.60 10.99 2.14
C TYR A 382 1.38 12.45 2.55
N LEU A 383 1.09 12.73 3.82
CA LEU A 383 0.72 14.08 4.29
C LEU A 383 1.79 15.14 3.96
N ILE A 384 3.07 14.79 4.09
CA ILE A 384 4.18 15.70 3.83
C ILE A 384 4.35 15.94 2.32
N ALA A 385 4.30 14.87 1.51
CA ALA A 385 4.53 14.95 0.06
C ALA A 385 3.33 15.53 -0.71
N HIS A 386 2.10 15.22 -0.25
CA HIS A 386 0.85 15.59 -0.89
C HIS A 386 -0.19 16.08 0.16
N PRO A 387 -0.01 17.28 0.75
CA PRO A 387 -0.92 17.79 1.78
C PRO A 387 -2.38 17.95 1.31
N PHE A 388 -2.59 18.07 0.00
CA PHE A 388 -3.91 18.22 -0.62
C PHE A 388 -4.64 16.89 -0.86
N LEU A 389 -4.03 15.73 -0.59
CA LEU A 389 -4.54 14.42 -0.99
C LEU A 389 -5.96 14.14 -0.48
N GLU A 390 -6.23 14.45 0.80
CA GLU A 390 -7.55 14.25 1.40
C GLU A 390 -8.65 15.05 0.69
N ARG A 391 -8.31 16.25 0.19
CA ARG A 391 -9.26 17.12 -0.54
C ARG A 391 -9.64 16.60 -1.91
N LEU A 392 -8.96 15.57 -2.41
CA LEU A 392 -9.28 14.93 -3.70
C LEU A 392 -10.34 13.82 -3.56
N PHE A 393 -10.53 13.24 -2.38
CA PHE A 393 -11.48 12.13 -2.18
C PHE A 393 -12.94 12.47 -2.52
N PRO A 394 -13.46 13.69 -2.26
CA PRO A 394 -14.82 14.07 -2.69
C PRO A 394 -15.07 13.94 -4.20
N LEU A 395 -14.01 13.97 -5.03
CA LEU A 395 -14.12 13.76 -6.49
C LEU A 395 -14.55 12.33 -6.84
N PHE A 396 -14.49 11.40 -5.89
CA PHE A 396 -14.76 9.97 -6.10
C PHE A 396 -15.92 9.45 -5.24
N GLN A 397 -16.42 10.25 -4.30
CA GLN A 397 -17.44 9.84 -3.36
C GLN A 397 -18.79 9.60 -4.05
N ASN A 398 -19.40 8.42 -3.81
CA ASN A 398 -20.65 7.96 -4.43
C ASN A 398 -20.60 8.04 -5.98
N THR A 399 -19.43 7.72 -6.55
CA THR A 399 -19.23 7.62 -8.00
C THR A 399 -18.86 6.19 -8.41
N GLY A 400 -18.89 5.90 -9.70
CA GLY A 400 -18.37 4.63 -10.20
C GLY A 400 -16.88 4.46 -9.90
N TYR A 401 -16.44 3.23 -9.63
CA TYR A 401 -15.01 2.96 -9.47
C TYR A 401 -14.23 3.11 -10.77
N LEU A 402 -14.90 3.04 -11.92
CA LEU A 402 -14.31 3.33 -13.22
C LEU A 402 -14.53 4.82 -13.53
N VAL A 403 -13.45 5.54 -13.74
CA VAL A 403 -13.45 6.98 -13.99
C VAL A 403 -12.68 7.28 -15.27
N THR A 404 -13.34 7.94 -16.22
CA THR A 404 -12.67 8.42 -17.43
C THR A 404 -11.88 9.69 -17.16
N ARG A 405 -10.84 9.96 -17.94
CA ARG A 405 -10.09 11.22 -17.88
C ARG A 405 -10.98 12.43 -18.14
N ALA A 406 -11.96 12.31 -19.02
CA ALA A 406 -12.95 13.35 -19.30
C ALA A 406 -13.83 13.64 -18.08
N ALA A 407 -14.35 12.61 -17.41
CA ALA A 407 -15.13 12.77 -16.18
C ALA A 407 -14.30 13.42 -15.08
N LEU A 408 -13.08 12.92 -14.85
CA LEU A 408 -12.20 13.47 -13.82
C LEU A 408 -11.85 14.93 -14.10
N ARG A 409 -11.62 15.31 -15.37
CA ARG A 409 -11.42 16.71 -15.78
C ARG A 409 -12.59 17.59 -15.34
N GLY A 410 -13.82 17.17 -15.64
CA GLY A 410 -15.03 17.89 -15.24
C GLY A 410 -15.13 18.08 -13.72
N ARG A 411 -14.85 17.02 -12.95
CA ARG A 411 -14.86 17.05 -11.48
C ARG A 411 -13.77 17.98 -10.92
N VAL A 412 -12.56 17.93 -11.47
CA VAL A 412 -11.42 18.77 -11.04
C VAL A 412 -11.67 20.25 -11.35
N GLU A 413 -12.29 20.58 -12.48
CA GLU A 413 -12.58 21.98 -12.83
C GLU A 413 -13.50 22.64 -11.79
N LEU A 414 -14.49 21.90 -11.28
CA LEU A 414 -15.43 22.39 -10.26
C LEU A 414 -14.75 22.74 -8.92
N THR A 415 -13.62 22.12 -8.60
CA THR A 415 -12.92 22.30 -7.31
C THR A 415 -11.59 23.05 -7.45
N ARG A 416 -11.17 23.38 -8.68
CA ARG A 416 -9.84 23.93 -9.00
C ARG A 416 -9.52 25.18 -8.19
N ASP A 417 -10.43 26.15 -8.18
CA ASP A 417 -10.18 27.45 -7.54
C ASP A 417 -10.07 27.34 -6.02
N THR A 418 -10.80 26.40 -5.42
CA THR A 418 -10.72 26.11 -3.98
C THR A 418 -9.38 25.45 -3.65
N LEU A 419 -9.00 24.41 -4.39
CA LEU A 419 -7.74 23.69 -4.16
C LEU A 419 -6.52 24.59 -4.33
N ARG A 420 -6.51 25.45 -5.36
CA ARG A 420 -5.40 26.39 -5.60
C ARG A 420 -5.29 27.48 -4.53
N ARG A 421 -6.41 27.89 -3.93
CA ARG A 421 -6.43 28.85 -2.82
C ARG A 421 -5.93 28.22 -1.53
N GLU A 422 -6.31 26.97 -1.25
CA GLU A 422 -5.92 26.25 -0.03
C GLU A 422 -4.45 25.78 -0.10
N PHE A 423 -3.96 25.38 -1.28
CA PHE A 423 -2.61 24.84 -1.49
C PHE A 423 -1.86 25.54 -2.64
N PRO A 424 -1.57 26.85 -2.54
CA PRO A 424 -0.96 27.61 -3.63
C PRO A 424 0.43 27.11 -4.02
N ALA A 425 1.21 26.57 -3.07
CA ALA A 425 2.53 26.00 -3.33
C ALA A 425 2.52 24.74 -4.21
N TYR A 426 1.35 24.13 -4.43
CA TYR A 426 1.18 22.86 -5.15
C TYR A 426 0.44 23.03 -6.48
N ALA A 427 0.43 24.24 -7.05
CA ALA A 427 -0.35 24.56 -8.26
C ALA A 427 -0.08 23.62 -9.45
N GLU A 428 1.15 23.14 -9.63
CA GLU A 428 1.51 22.18 -10.69
C GLU A 428 0.92 20.79 -10.44
N ALA A 429 0.96 20.33 -9.18
CA ALA A 429 0.40 19.04 -8.78
C ALA A 429 -1.14 19.04 -8.83
N LEU A 430 -1.77 20.22 -8.75
CA LEU A 430 -3.22 20.43 -8.83
C LEU A 430 -3.75 20.60 -10.26
N THR A 431 -2.92 20.34 -11.28
CA THR A 431 -3.41 20.13 -12.65
C THR A 431 -4.08 18.76 -12.77
N LEU A 432 -4.87 18.51 -13.82
CA LEU A 432 -5.47 17.19 -14.03
C LEU A 432 -4.40 16.10 -14.08
N ASP A 433 -3.32 16.33 -14.84
CA ASP A 433 -2.24 15.35 -15.00
C ASP A 433 -1.45 15.18 -13.71
N GLY A 434 -1.23 16.27 -12.96
CA GLY A 434 -0.63 16.22 -11.62
C GLY A 434 -1.46 15.42 -10.62
N ILE A 435 -2.79 15.59 -10.62
CA ILE A 435 -3.73 14.85 -9.77
C ILE A 435 -3.74 13.37 -10.16
N VAL A 436 -3.87 13.05 -11.45
CA VAL A 436 -3.85 11.66 -11.94
C VAL A 436 -2.54 10.98 -11.56
N ARG A 437 -1.40 11.64 -11.79
CA ARG A 437 -0.08 11.14 -11.39
C ARG A 437 -0.02 10.88 -9.89
N THR A 438 -0.41 11.85 -9.07
CA THR A 438 -0.39 11.72 -7.61
C THR A 438 -1.26 10.55 -7.14
N LEU A 439 -2.52 10.47 -7.61
CA LEU A 439 -3.45 9.42 -7.21
C LEU A 439 -3.00 8.03 -7.68
N TYR A 440 -2.36 7.93 -8.83
CA TYR A 440 -1.76 6.68 -9.29
C TYR A 440 -0.56 6.29 -8.43
N GLU A 441 0.40 7.20 -8.21
CA GLU A 441 1.64 6.97 -7.44
C GLU A 441 1.38 6.48 -6.01
N VAL A 442 0.37 7.04 -5.33
CA VAL A 442 0.00 6.60 -3.98
C VAL A 442 -0.75 5.25 -3.98
N GLY A 443 -1.16 4.75 -5.14
CA GLY A 443 -1.90 3.49 -5.32
C GLY A 443 -3.42 3.63 -5.15
N PHE A 444 -3.94 4.86 -5.20
CA PHE A 444 -5.38 5.13 -5.11
C PHE A 444 -6.11 4.84 -6.43
N LEU A 445 -5.49 5.21 -7.56
CA LEU A 445 -5.94 4.87 -8.90
C LEU A 445 -5.05 3.81 -9.55
N GLY A 446 -5.67 2.93 -10.31
CA GLY A 446 -5.03 2.08 -11.30
C GLY A 446 -5.39 2.53 -12.71
N VAL A 447 -4.63 2.06 -13.69
CA VAL A 447 -4.81 2.39 -15.10
C VAL A 447 -5.04 1.11 -15.90
N ARG A 448 -5.93 1.16 -16.90
CA ARG A 448 -6.12 0.06 -17.86
C ARG A 448 -4.88 -0.07 -18.74
N ARG A 449 -4.23 -1.24 -18.72
CA ARG A 449 -3.11 -1.60 -19.60
C ARG A 449 -3.33 -3.00 -20.15
N GLY A 450 -3.51 -3.11 -21.47
CA GLY A 450 -3.97 -4.36 -22.08
C GLY A 450 -5.29 -4.82 -21.46
N ASN A 451 -5.36 -6.09 -21.04
CA ASN A 451 -6.58 -6.68 -20.49
C ASN A 451 -6.72 -6.51 -18.96
N GLY A 452 -5.78 -5.81 -18.31
CA GLY A 452 -5.72 -5.72 -16.85
C GLY A 452 -5.70 -4.29 -16.33
N ILE A 453 -5.96 -4.16 -15.03
CA ILE A 453 -5.76 -2.91 -14.30
C ILE A 453 -4.42 -2.99 -13.58
N VAL A 454 -3.58 -2.00 -13.83
CA VAL A 454 -2.27 -1.88 -13.19
C VAL A 454 -2.33 -0.76 -12.17
N TYR A 455 -2.07 -1.09 -10.91
CA TYR A 455 -1.88 -0.13 -9.83
C TYR A 455 -0.39 0.17 -9.65
N ALA A 456 -0.05 1.22 -8.91
CA ALA A 456 1.34 1.51 -8.57
C ALA A 456 2.02 0.31 -7.91
N GLY A 457 3.05 -0.20 -8.58
CA GLY A 457 3.84 -1.36 -8.17
C GLY A 457 5.33 -1.12 -8.43
N VAL A 458 6.09 -2.20 -8.50
CA VAL A 458 7.54 -2.15 -8.71
C VAL A 458 7.92 -2.87 -10.00
N PRO A 459 8.55 -2.20 -10.99
CA PRO A 459 8.85 -0.77 -11.04
C PRO A 459 7.60 0.09 -11.21
N LEU A 460 7.65 1.32 -10.72
CA LEU A 460 6.59 2.30 -10.94
C LEU A 460 6.67 2.81 -12.39
N LEU A 461 5.68 2.45 -13.20
CA LEU A 461 5.55 2.94 -14.57
C LEU A 461 4.58 4.12 -14.61
N PRO A 462 5.01 5.34 -15.01
CA PRO A 462 4.18 6.52 -14.97
C PRO A 462 2.97 6.42 -15.89
N VAL A 463 1.92 7.14 -15.54
CA VAL A 463 0.71 7.25 -16.36
C VAL A 463 1.04 7.96 -17.68
N GLN A 464 0.58 7.41 -18.79
CA GLN A 464 0.80 7.95 -20.13
C GLN A 464 -0.31 8.93 -20.54
N PRO A 465 -0.04 9.88 -21.45
CA PRO A 465 -1.04 10.84 -21.90
C PRO A 465 -2.27 10.22 -22.60
N HIS A 466 -2.13 9.05 -23.20
CA HIS A 466 -3.20 8.34 -23.91
C HIS A 466 -4.01 7.40 -23.01
N GLU A 467 -3.63 7.27 -21.74
CA GLU A 467 -4.36 6.44 -20.78
C GLU A 467 -5.53 7.26 -20.23
N ASP A 468 -6.75 6.86 -20.60
CA ASP A 468 -7.97 7.62 -20.31
C ASP A 468 -8.96 6.88 -19.39
N GLU A 469 -8.66 5.64 -19.01
CA GLU A 469 -9.49 4.81 -18.14
C GLU A 469 -8.78 4.53 -16.81
N PHE A 470 -9.33 5.08 -15.72
CA PHE A 470 -8.82 4.94 -14.36
C PHE A 470 -9.75 4.12 -13.49
N HIS A 471 -9.19 3.37 -12.55
CA HIS A 471 -9.93 2.51 -11.64
C HIS A 471 -9.57 2.81 -10.20
N LEU A 472 -10.55 3.14 -9.36
CA LEU A 472 -10.35 3.20 -7.91
C LEU A 472 -9.90 1.84 -7.40
N HIS A 473 -8.84 1.84 -6.59
CA HIS A 473 -8.35 0.63 -5.96
C HIS A 473 -9.45 0.02 -5.06
N PRO A 474 -9.73 -1.30 -5.12
CA PRO A 474 -10.84 -1.91 -4.37
C PRO A 474 -10.76 -1.68 -2.86
N CYS A 475 -9.54 -1.56 -2.33
CA CYS A 475 -9.26 -1.14 -0.94
C CYS A 475 -10.05 0.10 -0.48
N PHE A 476 -10.30 1.09 -1.34
CA PHE A 476 -10.93 2.36 -0.96
C PHE A 476 -12.41 2.47 -1.36
N ARG A 477 -12.94 1.49 -2.09
CA ARG A 477 -14.27 1.57 -2.72
C ARG A 477 -15.40 1.65 -1.70
N GLU A 478 -15.37 0.83 -0.65
CA GLU A 478 -16.43 0.84 0.37
C GLU A 478 -16.46 2.17 1.13
N ALA A 479 -15.30 2.72 1.51
CA ALA A 479 -15.21 4.00 2.20
C ALA A 479 -15.77 5.18 1.37
N LEU A 480 -15.59 5.11 0.05
CA LEU A 480 -16.05 6.14 -0.88
C LEU A 480 -17.46 5.89 -1.39
N GLY A 481 -18.10 4.76 -1.06
CA GLY A 481 -19.38 4.37 -1.68
C GLY A 481 -19.27 4.12 -3.19
N ALA A 482 -18.06 3.79 -3.68
CA ALA A 482 -17.76 3.56 -5.09
C ALA A 482 -17.70 2.06 -5.42
N THR A 483 -18.79 1.35 -5.14
CA THR A 483 -18.83 -0.13 -5.17
C THR A 483 -19.30 -0.71 -6.50
N SER A 484 -19.84 0.10 -7.41
CA SER A 484 -20.19 -0.31 -8.79
C SER A 484 -19.33 0.40 -9.84
N ALA A 485 -19.29 -0.12 -11.08
CA ALA A 485 -18.36 0.34 -12.10
C ALA A 485 -18.70 1.75 -12.59
N ALA A 486 -19.97 1.98 -12.94
CA ALA A 486 -20.48 3.26 -13.39
C ALA A 486 -21.12 4.10 -12.26
N GLY A 487 -21.28 3.54 -11.05
CA GLY A 487 -21.99 4.21 -9.97
C GLY A 487 -23.49 4.36 -10.27
N ILE A 488 -24.05 3.44 -11.07
CA ILE A 488 -25.48 3.38 -11.33
C ILE A 488 -26.12 2.71 -10.11
N ALA A 489 -27.17 3.33 -9.57
CA ALA A 489 -27.89 2.76 -8.43
C ALA A 489 -28.42 1.36 -8.80
N THR A 490 -28.45 0.45 -7.84
CA THR A 490 -29.11 -0.85 -8.03
C THR A 490 -30.61 -0.64 -8.23
N TYR A 491 -31.22 -1.37 -9.17
CA TYR A 491 -32.67 -1.35 -9.33
C TYR A 491 -33.35 -1.97 -8.09
N ASP A 492 -34.02 -1.12 -7.31
CA ASP A 492 -34.83 -1.51 -6.16
C ASP A 492 -36.25 -0.93 -6.28
N ARG A 493 -37.23 -1.83 -6.40
CA ARG A 493 -38.66 -1.51 -6.53
C ARG A 493 -39.20 -0.72 -5.32
N VAL A 494 -38.72 -1.02 -4.10
CA VAL A 494 -39.26 -0.45 -2.84
C VAL A 494 -38.78 0.99 -2.64
N VAL A 495 -37.54 1.29 -3.02
CA VAL A 495 -36.99 2.65 -2.94
C VAL A 495 -37.68 3.59 -3.93
N VAL A 496 -37.98 3.10 -5.14
CA VAL A 496 -38.69 3.89 -6.15
C VAL A 496 -40.13 4.22 -5.73
N ASP A 497 -40.83 3.30 -5.05
CA ASP A 497 -42.15 3.54 -4.47
C ASP A 497 -42.13 4.67 -3.42
N SER A 498 -41.07 4.77 -2.61
CA SER A 498 -40.93 5.80 -1.56
C SER A 498 -40.69 7.22 -2.11
N ILE A 499 -39.93 7.35 -3.21
CA ILE A 499 -39.65 8.63 -3.86
C ILE A 499 -40.88 9.16 -4.61
N GLN A 500 -41.67 8.26 -5.23
CA GLN A 500 -42.92 8.65 -5.90
C GLN A 500 -44.02 9.07 -4.92
N ALA A 501 -44.12 8.42 -3.76
CA ALA A 501 -45.06 8.81 -2.70
C ALA A 501 -44.83 10.24 -2.18
N GLN A 502 -43.59 10.76 -2.23
CA GLN A 502 -43.26 12.13 -1.83
C GLN A 502 -43.42 13.16 -2.96
N THR A 503 -43.33 12.73 -4.23
CA THR A 503 -43.39 13.64 -5.39
C THR A 503 -44.82 13.83 -5.92
N VAL A 504 -45.71 12.84 -5.72
CA VAL A 504 -47.11 12.89 -6.16
C VAL A 504 -48.00 13.38 -5.00
N SER A 505 -47.87 14.67 -4.65
CA SER A 505 -48.89 15.41 -3.88
C SER A 505 -49.69 16.38 -4.79
N GLY A 506 -49.62 16.19 -6.10
CA GLY A 506 -50.44 16.91 -7.08
C GLY A 506 -51.55 16.01 -7.61
N ASN A 507 -52.77 16.24 -7.14
CA ASN A 507 -53.99 15.57 -7.63
C ASN A 507 -54.11 15.66 -9.16
N VAL A 508 -54.15 14.50 -9.83
CA VAL A 508 -54.79 14.36 -11.14
C VAL A 508 -55.69 13.14 -11.10
N ASP A 509 -56.98 13.38 -10.89
CA ASP A 509 -58.04 12.38 -11.01
C ASP A 509 -58.17 11.97 -12.48
N PHE A 510 -57.79 10.73 -12.80
CA PHE A 510 -58.10 10.11 -14.09
C PHE A 510 -59.25 9.13 -13.92
N THR A 511 -60.45 9.57 -14.28
CA THR A 511 -61.59 8.67 -14.50
C THR A 511 -61.52 8.13 -15.94
N VAL A 512 -61.27 6.83 -16.11
CA VAL A 512 -61.41 6.15 -17.39
C VAL A 512 -62.42 5.01 -17.26
N ARG A 513 -63.51 5.12 -18.04
CA ARG A 513 -64.55 4.11 -18.19
C ARG A 513 -64.03 2.91 -18.99
N GLY A 514 -64.27 1.71 -18.43
CA GLY A 514 -64.72 0.52 -19.15
C GLY A 514 -63.99 0.10 -20.44
N ALA A 515 -62.74 -0.34 -20.31
CA ALA A 515 -62.16 -1.38 -21.17
C ALA A 515 -61.19 -2.20 -20.30
N THR A 516 -61.21 -3.53 -20.46
CA THR A 516 -60.54 -4.54 -19.62
C THR A 516 -59.17 -4.11 -19.08
N ARG A 517 -59.11 -3.76 -17.79
CA ARG A 517 -57.90 -3.32 -17.05
C ARG A 517 -56.70 -4.26 -17.25
N VAL A 518 -56.99 -5.56 -17.38
CA VAL A 518 -56.03 -6.65 -17.62
C VAL A 518 -55.27 -6.49 -18.96
N SER A 519 -55.94 -5.99 -20.01
CA SER A 519 -55.31 -5.84 -21.34
C SER A 519 -54.31 -4.69 -21.39
N ARG A 520 -54.61 -3.56 -20.72
CA ARG A 520 -53.71 -2.39 -20.69
C ARG A 520 -52.43 -2.67 -19.90
N GLY A 521 -52.55 -3.27 -18.70
CA GLY A 521 -51.39 -3.62 -17.87
C GLY A 521 -50.45 -4.58 -18.60
N TYR A 522 -51.01 -5.63 -19.21
CA TYR A 522 -50.24 -6.61 -19.99
C TYR A 522 -49.50 -5.96 -21.19
N VAL A 523 -50.15 -5.06 -21.94
CA VAL A 523 -49.50 -4.34 -23.05
C VAL A 523 -48.36 -3.43 -22.57
N LEU A 524 -48.48 -2.84 -21.38
CA LEU A 524 -47.42 -2.02 -20.79
C LEU A 524 -46.21 -2.86 -20.35
N LEU A 525 -46.45 -4.04 -19.75
CA LEU A 525 -45.38 -4.98 -19.42
C LEU A 525 -44.69 -5.53 -20.68
N GLU A 526 -45.44 -5.87 -21.74
CA GLU A 526 -44.83 -6.31 -23.02
C GLU A 526 -43.96 -5.21 -23.66
N ARG A 527 -44.37 -3.94 -23.55
CA ARG A 527 -43.55 -2.81 -24.00
C ARG A 527 -42.27 -2.67 -23.18
N LEU A 528 -42.36 -2.84 -21.86
CA LEU A 528 -41.19 -2.83 -20.99
C LEU A 528 -40.23 -3.99 -21.29
N GLN A 529 -40.75 -5.20 -21.53
CA GLN A 529 -39.94 -6.34 -21.94
C GLN A 529 -39.20 -6.08 -23.26
N ARG A 530 -39.88 -5.50 -24.26
CA ARG A 530 -39.26 -5.10 -25.53
C ARG A 530 -38.17 -4.04 -25.33
N ALA A 531 -38.43 -3.03 -24.50
CA ALA A 531 -37.44 -2.01 -24.16
C ALA A 531 -36.20 -2.62 -23.48
N CYS A 532 -36.39 -3.54 -22.52
CA CYS A 532 -35.29 -4.22 -21.84
C CYS A 532 -34.43 -5.03 -22.83
N ARG A 533 -35.06 -5.79 -23.73
CA ARG A 533 -34.34 -6.58 -24.76
C ARG A 533 -33.55 -5.66 -25.71
N ALA A 534 -34.16 -4.56 -26.17
CA ALA A 534 -33.48 -3.58 -27.02
C ALA A 534 -32.26 -2.94 -26.32
N ILE A 535 -32.39 -2.61 -25.02
CA ILE A 535 -31.27 -2.08 -24.22
C ILE A 535 -30.17 -3.13 -24.08
N LEU A 536 -30.51 -4.40 -23.82
CA LEU A 536 -29.52 -5.49 -23.73
C LEU A 536 -28.76 -5.68 -25.04
N ASP A 537 -29.47 -5.67 -26.17
CA ASP A 537 -28.86 -5.77 -27.51
C ASP A 537 -27.94 -4.59 -27.80
N GLN A 538 -28.37 -3.36 -27.50
CA GLN A 538 -27.54 -2.16 -27.68
C GLN A 538 -26.31 -2.19 -26.77
N THR A 539 -26.49 -2.62 -25.52
CA THR A 539 -25.39 -2.78 -24.56
C THR A 539 -24.36 -3.76 -25.10
N ALA A 540 -24.80 -4.91 -25.64
CA ALA A 540 -23.89 -5.92 -26.19
C ALA A 540 -23.10 -5.45 -27.42
N ARG A 541 -23.63 -4.50 -28.20
CA ARG A 541 -22.99 -3.93 -29.40
C ARG A 541 -22.14 -2.68 -29.13
N SER A 542 -22.12 -2.20 -27.89
CA SER A 542 -21.42 -0.96 -27.52
C SER A 542 -19.94 -1.23 -27.25
N ASP A 543 -19.15 -1.43 -28.32
CA ASP A 543 -17.71 -1.77 -28.22
C ASP A 543 -16.86 -0.68 -27.54
N GLY A 544 -17.33 0.56 -27.52
CA GLY A 544 -16.66 1.68 -26.84
C GLY A 544 -16.87 1.75 -25.32
N LEU A 545 -17.73 0.90 -24.75
CA LEU A 545 -17.96 0.85 -23.29
C LEU A 545 -17.08 -0.20 -22.64
N PRO A 546 -16.46 0.08 -21.47
CA PRO A 546 -15.78 -0.95 -20.68
C PRO A 546 -16.69 -2.13 -20.33
N ASP A 547 -16.13 -3.35 -20.37
CA ASP A 547 -16.83 -4.61 -20.12
C ASP A 547 -17.56 -4.64 -18.77
N GLU A 548 -16.95 -4.05 -17.74
CA GLU A 548 -17.53 -3.96 -16.40
C GLU A 548 -18.82 -3.15 -16.39
N ILE A 549 -18.88 -2.07 -17.18
CA ILE A 549 -20.07 -1.22 -17.30
C ILE A 549 -21.14 -1.93 -18.11
N ARG A 550 -20.77 -2.59 -19.21
CA ARG A 550 -21.72 -3.41 -19.99
C ARG A 550 -22.35 -4.49 -19.13
N THR A 551 -21.55 -5.13 -18.28
CA THR A 551 -21.99 -6.17 -17.36
C THR A 551 -22.92 -5.62 -16.27
N GLU A 552 -22.57 -4.47 -15.67
CA GLU A 552 -23.41 -3.79 -14.67
C GLU A 552 -24.78 -3.44 -15.26
N ILE A 553 -24.82 -2.76 -16.41
CA ILE A 553 -26.06 -2.36 -17.08
C ILE A 553 -26.89 -3.60 -17.44
N ALA A 554 -26.26 -4.61 -18.06
CA ALA A 554 -26.98 -5.82 -18.44
C ALA A 554 -27.56 -6.57 -17.24
N THR A 555 -26.86 -6.59 -16.10
CA THR A 555 -27.34 -7.23 -14.88
C THR A 555 -28.58 -6.53 -14.34
N GLU A 556 -28.55 -5.20 -14.26
CA GLU A 556 -29.68 -4.43 -13.76
C GLU A 556 -30.88 -4.45 -14.70
N VAL A 557 -30.65 -4.41 -16.02
CA VAL A 557 -31.73 -4.55 -17.02
C VAL A 557 -32.35 -5.95 -16.98
N ARG A 558 -31.55 -7.00 -16.76
CA ARG A 558 -32.09 -8.36 -16.54
C ARG A 558 -32.89 -8.44 -15.25
N ARG A 559 -32.49 -7.77 -14.18
CA ARG A 559 -33.29 -7.69 -12.94
C ARG A 559 -34.65 -7.04 -13.19
N ILE A 560 -34.69 -5.97 -13.98
CA ILE A 560 -35.96 -5.33 -14.40
C ILE A 560 -36.81 -6.28 -15.23
N LEU A 561 -36.19 -7.02 -16.16
CA LEU A 561 -36.88 -8.01 -16.99
C LEU A 561 -37.49 -9.14 -16.12
N ASP A 562 -36.71 -9.69 -15.18
CA ASP A 562 -37.17 -10.72 -14.25
C ASP A 562 -38.32 -10.22 -13.36
N ASP A 563 -38.27 -8.98 -12.86
CA ASP A 563 -39.36 -8.38 -12.07
C ASP A 563 -40.62 -8.18 -12.94
N THR A 564 -40.45 -7.76 -14.19
CA THR A 564 -41.53 -7.59 -15.18
C THR A 564 -42.22 -8.92 -15.50
N GLU A 565 -41.46 -10.00 -15.65
CA GLU A 565 -41.99 -11.35 -15.91
C GLU A 565 -42.70 -11.96 -14.71
N ARG A 566 -42.28 -11.63 -13.49
CA ARG A 566 -42.93 -12.08 -12.24
C ARG A 566 -44.15 -11.26 -11.87
N ALA A 567 -44.26 -10.02 -12.34
CA ALA A 567 -45.33 -9.09 -11.97
C ALA A 567 -46.76 -9.64 -12.12
N PRO A 568 -47.13 -10.36 -13.21
CA PRO A 568 -48.46 -10.92 -13.36
C PRO A 568 -48.82 -12.00 -12.32
N HIS A 569 -47.81 -12.54 -11.63
CA HIS A 569 -47.92 -13.64 -10.68
C HIS A 569 -47.63 -13.19 -9.23
N ALA A 570 -47.48 -11.88 -8.99
CA ALA A 570 -47.16 -11.36 -7.67
C ALA A 570 -48.38 -11.37 -6.72
N GLU A 571 -48.17 -11.82 -5.49
CA GLU A 571 -49.15 -11.73 -4.40
C GLU A 571 -48.56 -10.90 -3.24
N PRO A 572 -49.14 -9.74 -2.88
CA PRO A 572 -50.31 -9.10 -3.49
C PRO A 572 -50.05 -8.52 -4.90
N PRO A 573 -51.10 -8.28 -5.71
CA PRO A 573 -50.96 -7.72 -7.06
C PRO A 573 -50.25 -6.37 -7.06
N VAL A 574 -49.25 -6.22 -7.93
CA VAL A 574 -48.50 -4.96 -8.10
C VAL A 574 -49.10 -4.18 -9.27
N ALA A 575 -49.25 -2.86 -9.14
CA ALA A 575 -49.74 -2.03 -10.23
C ALA A 575 -48.71 -1.95 -11.37
N GLU A 576 -49.07 -2.44 -12.56
CA GLU A 576 -48.16 -2.55 -13.71
C GLU A 576 -47.63 -1.19 -14.17
N ASP A 577 -48.46 -0.14 -14.10
CA ASP A 577 -48.06 1.25 -14.39
C ASP A 577 -46.88 1.69 -13.52
N ARG A 578 -46.84 1.26 -12.24
CA ARG A 578 -45.76 1.63 -11.31
C ARG A 578 -44.45 0.95 -11.68
N ILE A 579 -44.49 -0.33 -12.08
CA ILE A 579 -43.31 -1.08 -12.52
C ILE A 579 -42.70 -0.40 -13.74
N VAL A 580 -43.53 -0.02 -14.72
CA VAL A 580 -43.08 0.67 -15.93
C VAL A 580 -42.49 2.04 -15.62
N LEU A 581 -43.13 2.84 -14.76
CA LEU A 581 -42.59 4.15 -14.36
C LEU A 581 -41.29 4.02 -13.57
N ALA A 582 -41.17 2.99 -12.72
CA ALA A 582 -39.95 2.74 -11.96
C ALA A 582 -38.78 2.37 -12.88
N ALA A 583 -38.99 1.46 -13.83
CA ALA A 583 -38.00 1.11 -14.83
C ALA A 583 -37.63 2.32 -15.72
N ALA A 584 -38.61 3.13 -16.14
CA ALA A 584 -38.35 4.32 -16.93
C ALA A 584 -37.51 5.36 -16.16
N SER A 585 -37.83 5.59 -14.87
CA SER A 585 -37.03 6.46 -14.00
C SER A 585 -35.59 5.94 -13.89
N TYR A 586 -35.44 4.63 -13.67
CA TYR A 586 -34.13 3.98 -13.60
C TYR A 586 -33.32 4.20 -14.89
N PHE A 587 -33.89 3.95 -16.06
CA PHE A 587 -33.19 4.16 -17.34
C PHE A 587 -32.77 5.61 -17.55
N ASN A 588 -33.60 6.58 -17.15
CA ASN A 588 -33.24 7.99 -17.24
C ASN A 588 -32.08 8.36 -16.30
N THR A 589 -32.12 7.90 -15.05
CA THR A 589 -31.04 8.14 -14.08
C THR A 589 -29.74 7.49 -14.51
N ALA A 590 -29.78 6.25 -15.03
CA ALA A 590 -28.63 5.56 -15.59
C ALA A 590 -28.03 6.32 -16.78
N ALA A 591 -28.87 6.81 -17.69
CA ALA A 591 -28.41 7.61 -18.81
C ALA A 591 -27.78 8.96 -18.41
N ASP A 592 -28.36 9.65 -17.43
CA ASP A 592 -27.79 10.88 -16.87
C ASP A 592 -26.41 10.62 -16.25
N ARG A 593 -26.25 9.48 -15.57
CA ARG A 593 -24.98 9.06 -14.97
C ARG A 593 -23.91 8.80 -16.03
N LEU A 594 -24.21 7.94 -17.01
CA LEU A 594 -23.28 7.56 -18.08
C LEU A 594 -22.77 8.79 -18.84
N ARG A 595 -23.68 9.71 -19.18
CA ARG A 595 -23.32 10.94 -19.88
C ARG A 595 -22.43 11.87 -19.05
N ARG A 596 -22.77 12.06 -17.77
CA ARG A 596 -21.94 12.89 -16.86
C ARG A 596 -20.54 12.34 -16.69
N ASP A 597 -20.39 11.01 -16.69
CA ASP A 597 -19.12 10.33 -16.50
C ASP A 597 -18.39 10.02 -17.84
N GLY A 598 -18.90 10.51 -18.98
CA GLY A 598 -18.29 10.31 -20.30
C GLY A 598 -18.25 8.83 -20.73
N LEU A 599 -19.20 8.03 -20.25
CA LEU A 599 -19.33 6.59 -20.46
C LEU A 599 -20.45 6.30 -21.45
N ASP A 600 -20.46 6.97 -22.60
CA ASP A 600 -21.58 6.92 -23.55
C ASP A 600 -21.38 5.92 -24.72
N GLY A 601 -20.19 5.32 -24.84
CA GLY A 601 -19.88 4.31 -25.85
C GLY A 601 -19.73 4.85 -27.28
N GLY A 602 -19.78 6.17 -27.47
CA GLY A 602 -19.55 6.87 -28.74
C GLY A 602 -20.06 8.32 -28.70
N ASP A 603 -19.48 9.20 -29.53
CA ASP A 603 -19.97 10.57 -29.75
C ASP A 603 -21.10 10.55 -30.79
N GLY A 604 -22.36 10.57 -30.34
CA GLY A 604 -23.50 10.67 -31.28
C GLY A 604 -24.88 10.26 -30.74
N PRO A 605 -25.92 10.39 -31.57
CA PRO A 605 -27.30 9.97 -31.24
C PRO A 605 -27.44 8.46 -30.98
N ASP A 606 -26.47 7.65 -31.42
CA ASP A 606 -26.46 6.18 -31.28
C ASP A 606 -25.84 5.68 -29.96
N GLY A 607 -25.41 6.58 -29.07
CA GLY A 607 -24.83 6.22 -27.77
C GLY A 607 -25.82 5.55 -26.81
N LEU A 608 -25.33 4.68 -25.92
CA LEU A 608 -26.17 3.91 -25.00
C LEU A 608 -27.01 4.79 -24.07
N SER A 609 -26.46 5.92 -23.60
CA SER A 609 -27.22 6.85 -22.76
C SER A 609 -28.37 7.52 -23.51
N SER A 610 -28.19 7.84 -24.79
CA SER A 610 -29.27 8.37 -25.65
C SER A 610 -30.37 7.33 -25.84
N HIS A 611 -30.00 6.07 -26.08
CA HIS A 611 -30.96 4.97 -26.23
C HIS A 611 -31.75 4.71 -24.92
N LEU A 612 -31.08 4.70 -23.77
CA LEU A 612 -31.73 4.57 -22.46
C LEU A 612 -32.76 5.68 -22.20
N ARG A 613 -32.43 6.95 -22.53
CA ARG A 613 -33.38 8.07 -22.40
C ARG A 613 -34.55 7.95 -23.37
N GLU A 614 -34.30 7.49 -24.58
CA GLU A 614 -35.34 7.27 -25.58
C GLU A 614 -36.35 6.23 -25.07
N GLN A 615 -35.87 5.07 -24.60
CA GLN A 615 -36.74 4.02 -24.03
C GLN A 615 -37.50 4.53 -22.80
N SER A 616 -36.83 5.25 -21.89
CA SER A 616 -37.49 5.89 -20.74
C SER A 616 -38.65 6.79 -21.17
N THR A 617 -38.41 7.67 -22.14
CA THR A 617 -39.42 8.62 -22.66
C THR A 617 -40.60 7.88 -23.30
N ARG A 618 -40.34 6.82 -24.07
CA ARG A 618 -41.38 5.98 -24.69
C ARG A 618 -42.25 5.29 -23.63
N LEU A 619 -41.65 4.77 -22.56
CA LEU A 619 -42.36 4.11 -21.47
C LEU A 619 -43.24 5.08 -20.67
N VAL A 620 -42.71 6.26 -20.30
CA VAL A 620 -43.49 7.30 -19.60
C VAL A 620 -44.71 7.73 -20.44
N ARG A 621 -44.53 7.94 -21.75
CA ARG A 621 -45.64 8.28 -22.67
C ARG A 621 -46.67 7.17 -22.77
N ALA A 622 -46.25 5.90 -22.77
CA ALA A 622 -47.15 4.76 -22.84
C ALA A 622 -48.06 4.67 -21.60
N VAL A 623 -47.51 4.91 -20.40
CA VAL A 623 -48.31 4.98 -19.16
C VAL A 623 -49.29 6.14 -19.19
N GLY A 624 -48.86 7.32 -19.67
CA GLY A 624 -49.70 8.52 -19.82
C GLY A 624 -50.79 8.47 -20.90
N GLY A 625 -50.92 7.37 -21.65
CA GLY A 625 -51.96 7.21 -22.68
C GLY A 625 -51.66 7.91 -24.01
N GLY A 626 -50.42 8.38 -24.23
CA GLY A 626 -50.00 8.98 -25.49
C GLY A 626 -49.85 7.93 -26.59
N VAL A 627 -50.92 7.71 -27.36
CA VAL A 627 -50.84 7.00 -28.65
C VAL A 627 -50.21 7.95 -29.67
N GLY A 628 -48.88 7.93 -29.75
CA GLY A 628 -48.16 8.52 -30.88
C GLY A 628 -48.18 7.55 -32.07
N SER A 629 -49.09 7.79 -33.00
CA SER A 629 -49.03 7.25 -34.36
C SER A 629 -47.80 7.84 -35.08
N SER A 630 -46.75 7.04 -35.30
CA SER A 630 -46.03 6.89 -36.59
C SER A 630 -44.67 6.19 -36.41
N GLY A 631 -44.47 5.09 -37.15
CA GLY A 631 -43.14 4.59 -37.53
C GLY A 631 -42.59 3.35 -36.81
N GLU A 632 -43.32 2.23 -36.79
CA GLU A 632 -42.70 0.89 -36.68
C GLU A 632 -42.87 0.17 -38.02
N SER A 633 -41.75 0.03 -38.74
CA SER A 633 -41.48 -0.98 -39.76
C SER A 633 -40.00 -1.31 -39.66
#